data_AF-A0A929J3J6-F1
#
_entry.id   AF-A0A929J3J6-F1
#
_cell.length_a   1.000
_cell.length_b   1.000
_cell.length_c   1.000
_cell.angle_alpha   90.00
_cell.angle_beta   90.00
_cell.angle_gamma   90.00
#
_symmetry.space_group_name_H-M   'P 1'
#
loop_
_entity.id
_entity.type
_entity.pdbx_description
1 polymer ?
#
loop_
_entity_poly.entity_id
_entity_poly.type
_entity_poly.pdbx_seq_one_letter_code
_entity_poly.pdbx_strand_id
1 'polypeptide(L)'
;MKIVVNLLISLILSVLPLFVVQAEEVSTDWSADAKSLFEGRCQMCHQLPEPGMLRPKQWRLILGTMQQRMQQAGVPPLTEEETEMILEYIAEQSR
;
A
#
# COMPACT_ATOMS: atom_id res chain seq x y z
N MET A 1 34.31 -14.20 47.55
CA MET A 1 34.59 -13.67 46.19
C MET A 1 33.67 -14.24 45.08
N LYS A 2 32.58 -14.96 45.39
CA LYS A 2 31.57 -15.39 44.40
C LYS A 2 30.26 -14.57 44.46
N ILE A 3 30.01 -13.86 45.55
CA ILE A 3 28.78 -13.11 45.78
C ILE A 3 28.79 -11.74 45.07
N VAL A 4 29.98 -11.11 44.94
CA VAL A 4 30.13 -9.81 44.25
C VAL A 4 30.04 -9.94 42.73
N VAL A 5 30.39 -11.11 42.18
CA VAL A 5 30.30 -11.40 40.74
C VAL A 5 28.83 -11.59 40.31
N ASN A 6 28.00 -12.18 41.17
CA ASN A 6 26.58 -12.39 40.87
C ASN A 6 25.74 -11.11 40.98
N LEU A 7 26.19 -10.09 41.72
CA LEU A 7 25.49 -8.80 41.82
C LEU A 7 25.74 -7.88 40.62
N LEU A 8 26.80 -8.12 39.83
CA LEU A 8 27.05 -7.39 38.59
C LEU A 8 26.31 -7.97 37.38
N ILE A 9 25.78 -9.20 37.49
CA ILE A 9 24.97 -9.84 36.43
C ILE A 9 23.51 -9.40 36.52
N SER A 10 23.04 -8.93 37.69
CA SER A 10 21.64 -8.53 37.90
C SER A 10 21.30 -7.08 37.49
N LEU A 11 22.26 -6.29 36.99
CA LEU A 11 22.01 -4.87 36.62
C LEU A 11 21.86 -4.63 35.10
N ILE A 12 21.81 -5.69 34.27
CA ILE A 12 21.64 -5.57 32.81
C ILE A 12 20.23 -5.98 32.36
N LEU A 13 19.37 -6.46 33.27
CA LEU A 13 18.02 -6.94 32.96
C LEU A 13 16.92 -5.87 33.08
N SER A 14 17.25 -4.57 32.96
CA SER A 14 16.30 -3.47 33.20
C SER A 14 16.16 -2.44 32.08
N VAL A 15 16.86 -2.59 30.94
CA VAL A 15 16.77 -1.66 29.81
C VAL A 15 16.92 -2.39 28.47
N LEU A 16 15.97 -3.25 28.17
CA LEU A 16 15.54 -3.41 26.80
C LEU A 16 14.20 -2.70 26.73
N PRO A 17 14.09 -1.48 26.15
CA PRO A 17 12.78 -1.04 25.76
C PRO A 17 12.33 -2.08 24.74
N LEU A 18 11.29 -2.83 25.10
CA LEU A 18 10.32 -3.29 24.13
C LEU A 18 9.82 -2.03 23.41
N PHE A 19 10.59 -1.57 22.42
CA PHE A 19 10.02 -0.89 21.28
C PHE A 19 9.18 -1.95 20.59
N VAL A 20 8.00 -2.19 21.17
CA VAL A 20 6.85 -2.63 20.41
C VAL A 20 6.69 -1.52 19.38
N VAL A 21 7.23 -1.74 18.18
CA VAL A 21 6.82 -1.01 16.99
C VAL A 21 5.31 -1.24 16.92
N GLN A 22 4.53 -0.24 17.32
CA GLN A 22 3.10 -0.24 17.11
C GLN A 22 2.89 -0.28 15.59
N ALA A 23 2.55 -1.46 15.10
CA ALA A 23 1.99 -1.65 13.77
C ALA A 23 0.47 -1.41 13.87
N GLU A 24 0.08 -0.19 14.17
CA GLU A 24 -1.30 0.25 14.35
C GLU A 24 -1.18 1.78 14.24
N GLU A 25 -1.57 2.49 13.17
CA GLU A 25 -2.72 2.41 12.27
C GLU A 25 -2.35 2.97 10.87
N VAL A 26 -1.99 2.10 9.92
CA VAL A 26 -1.78 2.43 8.49
C VAL A 26 -2.67 1.52 7.66
N SER A 27 -3.99 1.62 7.82
CA SER A 27 -4.92 0.79 7.04
C SER A 27 -6.17 1.55 6.59
N THR A 28 -6.71 2.44 7.42
CA THR A 28 -7.87 3.27 7.06
C THR A 28 -7.50 4.42 6.12
N ASP A 29 -6.39 5.10 6.39
CA ASP A 29 -5.90 6.23 5.59
C ASP A 29 -5.50 5.78 4.18
N TRP A 30 -4.72 4.69 4.11
CA TRP A 30 -4.28 4.10 2.85
C TRP A 30 -5.45 3.69 1.94
N SER A 31 -6.50 3.07 2.48
CA SER A 31 -7.66 2.67 1.66
C SER A 31 -8.43 3.87 1.12
N ALA A 32 -8.51 4.97 1.87
CA ALA A 32 -9.15 6.20 1.43
C ALA A 32 -8.32 6.89 0.33
N ASP A 33 -7.01 6.90 0.48
CA ASP A 33 -6.07 7.41 -0.51
C ASP A 33 -6.11 6.61 -1.81
N ALA A 34 -6.08 5.27 -1.73
CA ALA A 34 -6.10 4.40 -2.89
C ALA A 34 -7.44 4.50 -3.66
N LYS A 35 -8.57 4.64 -2.95
CA LYS A 35 -9.87 4.93 -3.57
C LYS A 35 -9.87 6.28 -4.28
N SER A 36 -9.39 7.32 -3.61
CA SER A 36 -9.36 8.69 -4.17
C SER A 36 -8.45 8.76 -5.39
N LEU A 37 -7.31 8.06 -5.35
CA LEU A 37 -6.40 7.91 -6.48
C LEU A 37 -7.09 7.20 -7.65
N PHE A 38 -7.78 6.08 -7.40
CA PHE A 38 -8.53 5.36 -8.43
C PHE A 38 -9.59 6.24 -9.10
N GLU A 39 -10.46 6.87 -8.31
CA GLU A 39 -11.52 7.76 -8.83
C GLU A 39 -10.91 8.94 -9.59
N GLY A 40 -9.89 9.59 -9.02
CA GLY A 40 -9.24 10.76 -9.59
C GLY A 40 -8.50 10.48 -10.89
N ARG A 41 -7.83 9.33 -11.01
CA ARG A 41 -7.04 8.98 -12.21
C ARG A 41 -7.89 8.29 -13.28
N CYS A 42 -8.81 7.40 -12.91
CA CYS A 42 -9.50 6.52 -13.86
C CYS A 42 -10.74 7.15 -14.51
N GLN A 43 -11.31 8.21 -13.93
CA GLN A 43 -12.46 8.91 -14.52
C GLN A 43 -12.09 10.07 -15.47
N MET A 44 -10.80 10.39 -15.61
CA MET A 44 -10.36 11.58 -16.37
C MET A 44 -10.66 11.50 -17.87
N CYS A 45 -10.67 10.29 -18.43
CA CYS A 45 -10.73 10.10 -19.89
C CYS A 45 -12.05 9.49 -20.38
N HIS A 46 -12.74 8.74 -19.53
CA HIS A 46 -14.01 8.08 -19.82
C HIS A 46 -14.71 7.72 -18.51
N GLN A 47 -15.88 7.07 -18.59
CA GLN A 47 -16.61 6.59 -17.42
C GLN A 47 -15.72 5.75 -16.51
N LEU A 48 -15.80 6.01 -15.19
CA LEU A 48 -15.08 5.23 -14.18
C LEU A 48 -15.52 3.76 -14.26
N PRO A 49 -14.60 2.82 -14.49
CA PRO A 49 -14.96 1.41 -14.53
C PRO A 49 -15.28 0.86 -13.13
N GLU A 50 -16.14 -0.15 -13.07
CA GLU A 50 -16.47 -0.86 -11.83
C GLU A 50 -15.27 -1.71 -11.37
N PRO A 51 -14.72 -1.50 -10.15
CA PRO A 51 -13.51 -2.21 -9.70
C PRO A 51 -13.62 -3.74 -9.76
N GLY A 52 -14.78 -4.30 -9.40
CA GLY A 52 -15.02 -5.75 -9.38
C GLY A 52 -15.30 -6.39 -10.75
N MET A 53 -15.29 -5.63 -11.86
CA MET A 53 -15.71 -6.16 -13.17
C MET A 53 -14.68 -7.10 -13.84
N LEU A 54 -13.43 -7.12 -13.37
CA LEU A 54 -12.35 -7.99 -13.86
C LEU A 54 -11.56 -8.59 -12.68
N ARG A 55 -10.87 -9.71 -12.92
CA ARG A 55 -9.94 -10.28 -11.94
C ARG A 55 -8.64 -9.45 -11.85
N PRO A 56 -7.91 -9.46 -10.73
CA PRO A 56 -6.69 -8.66 -10.56
C PRO A 56 -5.65 -8.81 -11.68
N LYS A 57 -5.44 -10.03 -12.19
CA LYS A 57 -4.50 -10.27 -13.31
C LYS A 57 -4.97 -9.63 -14.62
N GLN A 58 -6.28 -9.59 -14.86
CA GLN A 58 -6.85 -8.95 -16.06
C GLN A 58 -6.75 -7.42 -15.94
N TRP A 59 -7.00 -6.89 -14.74
CA TRP A 59 -6.81 -5.48 -14.44
C TRP A 59 -5.40 -4.99 -14.73
N ARG A 60 -4.36 -5.73 -14.31
CA ARG A 60 -2.97 -5.37 -14.60
C ARG A 60 -2.67 -5.25 -16.10
N LEU A 61 -3.25 -6.11 -16.93
CA LEU A 61 -3.11 -6.04 -18.39
C LEU A 61 -3.80 -4.79 -18.98
N ILE A 62 -5.03 -4.53 -18.53
CA ILE A 62 -5.82 -3.38 -19.00
C ILE A 62 -5.20 -2.05 -18.56
N LEU A 63 -4.70 -1.96 -17.32
CA LEU A 63 -3.95 -0.80 -16.83
C LEU A 63 -2.72 -0.52 -17.71
N GLY A 64 -2.00 -1.56 -18.14
CA GLY A 64 -0.91 -1.39 -19.11
C GLY A 64 -1.37 -0.73 -20.43
N THR A 65 -2.53 -1.14 -20.95
CA THR A 65 -3.12 -0.54 -22.16
C THR A 65 -3.61 0.89 -21.90
N MET A 66 -4.22 1.17 -20.75
CA MET A 66 -4.66 2.50 -20.35
C MET A 66 -3.47 3.47 -20.26
N GLN A 67 -2.36 3.05 -19.65
CA GLN A 67 -1.15 3.86 -19.55
C GLN A 67 -0.53 4.17 -20.92
N GLN A 68 -0.57 3.24 -21.88
CA GLN A 68 -0.16 3.52 -23.26
C GLN A 68 -1.06 4.59 -23.90
N ARG A 69 -2.37 4.51 -23.68
CA ARG A 69 -3.34 5.51 -24.17
C ARG A 69 -3.18 6.87 -23.49
N MET A 70 -2.84 6.90 -22.20
CA MET A 70 -2.52 8.14 -21.49
C MET A 70 -1.36 8.87 -22.20
N GLN A 71 -0.28 8.16 -22.52
CA GLN A 71 0.86 8.73 -23.25
C GLN A 71 0.44 9.29 -24.61
N GLN A 72 -0.36 8.53 -25.37
CA GLN A 72 -0.88 8.96 -26.68
C GLN A 72 -1.76 10.20 -26.58
N ALA A 73 -2.46 10.38 -25.46
CA ALA A 73 -3.30 11.54 -25.16
C ALA A 73 -2.53 12.70 -24.50
N GLY A 74 -1.21 12.59 -24.31
CA GLY A 74 -0.40 13.61 -23.64
C GLY A 74 -0.63 13.69 -22.12
N VAL A 75 -1.25 12.67 -21.53
CA VAL A 75 -1.46 12.53 -20.08
C VAL A 75 -0.30 11.71 -19.51
N PRO A 76 0.38 12.18 -18.44
CA PRO A 76 1.42 11.39 -17.78
C PRO A 76 0.85 10.04 -17.30
N PRO A 77 1.51 8.91 -17.61
CA PRO A 77 1.18 7.59 -17.07
C PRO A 77 1.11 7.56 -15.54
N LEU A 78 0.59 6.46 -15.01
CA LEU A 78 0.69 6.21 -13.59
C LEU A 78 2.14 5.94 -13.21
N THR A 79 2.53 6.31 -12.00
CA THR A 79 3.78 5.82 -11.42
C THR A 79 3.63 4.34 -11.05
N GLU A 80 4.75 3.67 -10.76
CA GLU A 80 4.71 2.29 -10.26
C GLU A 80 3.94 2.20 -8.93
N GLU A 81 4.17 3.17 -8.04
CA GLU A 81 3.47 3.29 -6.75
C GLU A 81 1.96 3.48 -6.94
N GLU A 82 1.55 4.42 -7.81
CA GLU A 82 0.14 4.64 -8.13
C GLU A 82 -0.49 3.38 -8.74
N THR A 83 0.26 2.66 -9.57
CA THR A 83 -0.20 1.44 -10.22
C THR A 83 -0.48 0.34 -9.20
N GLU A 84 0.42 0.12 -8.24
CA GLU A 84 0.23 -0.91 -7.21
C GLU A 84 -0.90 -0.51 -6.24
N MET A 85 -0.97 0.76 -5.81
CA MET A 85 -2.07 1.25 -4.96
C MET A 85 -3.44 1.01 -5.61
N ILE A 86 -3.58 1.32 -6.91
CA ILE A 86 -4.82 1.10 -7.65
C ILE A 86 -5.12 -0.41 -7.76
N LEU A 87 -4.11 -1.25 -8.04
CA LEU A 87 -4.31 -2.68 -8.16
C LEU A 87 -4.71 -3.34 -6.84
N GLU A 88 -4.13 -2.91 -5.72
CA GLU A 88 -4.49 -3.37 -4.38
C GLU A 88 -5.91 -2.94 -4.02
N TYR A 89 -6.28 -1.68 -4.27
CA TYR A 89 -7.64 -1.19 -4.07
C TYR A 89 -8.66 -2.04 -4.86
N ILE A 90 -8.42 -2.21 -6.16
CA ILE A 90 -9.29 -3.00 -7.04
C ILE A 90 -9.39 -4.46 -6.56
N ALA A 91 -8.28 -5.05 -6.13
CA ALA A 91 -8.26 -6.43 -5.65
C ALA A 91 -9.09 -6.61 -4.39
N GLU A 92 -9.09 -5.64 -3.47
CA GLU A 92 -9.94 -5.66 -2.27
C GLU A 92 -11.43 -5.54 -2.62
N GLN A 93 -11.77 -4.72 -3.62
CA GLN A 93 -13.16 -4.57 -4.10
C GLN A 93 -13.66 -5.76 -4.93
N SER A 94 -12.78 -6.65 -5.37
CA SER A 94 -13.10 -7.81 -6.22
C SER A 94 -13.30 -9.11 -5.45
N ARG A 95 -13.24 -9.07 -4.11
CA ARG A 95 -13.47 -10.21 -3.22
C ARG A 95 -14.95 -10.44 -2.97
#